data_AF-T1HCF5-F1
#
_entry.id   AF-T1HCF5-F1
#
_cell.length_a   1.000
_cell.length_b   1.000
_cell.length_c   1.000
_cell.angle_alpha   90.00
_cell.angle_beta   90.00
_cell.angle_gamma   90.00
#
_symmetry.space_group_name_H-M   'P 1'
#
loop_
_entity.id
_entity.type
_entity.pdbx_description
1 polymer ?
#
loop_
_entity_poly.entity_id
_entity_poly.type
_entity_poly.pdbx_seq_one_letter_code
_entity_poly.pdbx_strand_id
1 'polypeptide(L)'
;MFRKQLKRKQLNLNVKTEELNSRKFRKRKQPSEKLNSKDLSTESDVSAQGDNVDSVRKVIIGEEDIVEEDAFGEDLIKKNLIIPGLLGCRTVRKAAALDEDTSIRKEHANLLEQNSFAELRTLPDVCPEFSWDKLHIKSQIIENVKEKSKLLNSGKSALQEELLIIASNYHDIYFPEETFENIEAIQFVYCVHAINHVIKARLKVLHHNSKLSKRVDVPEEFRDQGLVRPKVLILLPFKESAKRVVKMLSYILSGEKDNIANKKRFIDEYTGNEIIMPEKNPKPADYQLLFSGNTDDNFRIGLSVTRKWLKLYEDFYSSDIIIASPLGLRMLIGAENEKNRDFDFLSSIEILIMDQSQVFVMQNWEHVIHIMNHMHLQPTDSHGTDLSRVRMWALNGCTKYYMQSLIFSSHALPEISAFFTTKFLNYAGKVMVTNPVKTGSICQVAVHAPQVFHEVSTNSVLSAVDDRFEAFVSDILPQFKDPSMKHTLIFIPSYFDFVRLRNYFKKQEMKFVHICEYTEDFKKGKDIQEDSDIDRSINVIYTKYDIIQLASIVGSERATKMLASDKSVHMFMAD
;
A
#
# COMPACT_ATOMS: atom_id res chain seq x y z
N MET A 1 17.31 -15.50 46.13
CA MET A 1 16.05 -14.94 46.70
C MET A 1 15.78 -13.57 46.07
N PHE A 2 14.66 -12.92 46.40
CA PHE A 2 14.27 -11.54 46.00
C PHE A 2 14.13 -11.24 44.50
N ARG A 3 12.95 -11.55 43.93
CA ARG A 3 12.37 -10.76 42.83
C ARG A 3 11.70 -9.51 43.42
N LYS A 4 12.03 -8.31 42.92
CA LYS A 4 11.22 -7.10 43.20
C LYS A 4 10.02 -7.06 42.24
N GLN A 5 8.81 -6.89 42.77
CA GLN A 5 7.61 -6.62 41.98
C GLN A 5 7.54 -5.13 41.60
N LEU A 6 7.27 -4.82 40.33
CA LEU A 6 6.84 -3.49 39.90
C LEU A 6 5.36 -3.54 39.56
N LYS A 7 4.52 -2.93 40.41
CA LYS A 7 3.09 -2.80 40.19
C LYS A 7 2.82 -1.75 39.10
N ARG A 8 2.36 -2.16 37.92
CA ARG A 8 1.74 -1.23 36.95
C ARG A 8 0.44 -0.69 37.54
N LYS A 9 0.26 0.63 37.57
CA LYS A 9 -1.04 1.26 37.85
C LYS A 9 -1.91 1.15 36.59
N GLN A 10 -3.14 0.65 36.74
CA GLN A 10 -4.16 0.77 35.70
C GLN A 10 -4.77 2.18 35.75
N LEU A 11 -5.03 2.76 34.58
CA LEU A 11 -5.82 3.99 34.42
C LEU A 11 -7.21 3.59 33.93
N ASN A 12 -8.20 3.59 34.83
CA ASN A 12 -9.59 3.31 34.48
C ASN A 12 -10.23 4.55 33.84
N LEU A 13 -10.41 4.53 32.52
CA LEU A 13 -11.21 5.50 31.78
C LEU A 13 -12.68 5.05 31.74
N ASN A 14 -13.46 5.45 32.76
CA ASN A 14 -14.91 5.30 32.74
C ASN A 14 -15.53 6.30 31.75
N VAL A 15 -15.77 5.87 30.51
CA VAL A 15 -16.62 6.58 29.57
C VAL A 15 -18.08 6.24 29.88
N LYS A 16 -18.91 7.25 30.16
CA LYS A 16 -20.36 7.07 30.27
C LYS A 16 -20.97 6.95 28.87
N THR A 17 -21.77 5.92 28.65
CA THR A 17 -22.70 5.84 27.51
C THR A 17 -23.98 6.61 27.85
N GLU A 18 -24.34 7.58 27.01
CA GLU A 18 -25.69 8.20 27.04
C GLU A 18 -26.51 7.70 25.84
N GLU A 19 -27.74 7.25 26.10
CA GLU A 19 -28.65 6.72 25.09
C GLU A 19 -29.50 7.83 24.46
N LEU A 20 -29.53 7.93 23.12
CA LEU A 20 -30.39 8.92 22.43
C LEU A 20 -31.17 8.34 21.24
N ASN A 21 -32.22 7.60 21.60
CA ASN A 21 -33.55 7.54 20.98
C ASN A 21 -33.74 7.79 19.47
N SER A 22 -34.30 6.77 18.80
CA SER A 22 -34.81 6.80 17.43
C SER A 22 -35.81 7.94 17.11
N ARG A 23 -35.83 8.43 15.85
CA ARG A 23 -36.99 9.11 15.25
C ARG A 23 -37.10 8.98 13.72
N LYS A 24 -38.35 8.81 13.27
CA LYS A 24 -38.81 8.24 11.98
C LYS A 24 -38.64 9.15 10.74
N PHE A 25 -38.55 8.49 9.57
CA PHE A 25 -38.77 8.99 8.21
C PHE A 25 -39.81 10.12 8.01
N ARG A 26 -39.56 11.00 7.03
CA ARG A 26 -40.61 11.58 6.15
C ARG A 26 -40.10 11.89 4.73
N LYS A 27 -41.02 12.26 3.81
CA LYS A 27 -40.87 12.10 2.34
C LYS A 27 -40.42 13.36 1.56
N ARG A 28 -39.81 13.13 0.39
CA ARG A 28 -39.52 14.10 -0.69
C ARG A 28 -40.76 14.88 -1.19
N LYS A 29 -40.51 16.06 -1.78
CA LYS A 29 -41.21 16.62 -2.96
C LYS A 29 -40.20 17.31 -3.89
N GLN A 30 -40.41 17.20 -5.21
CA GLN A 30 -39.88 18.13 -6.24
C GLN A 30 -40.95 19.21 -6.54
N PRO A 31 -40.60 20.32 -7.21
CA PRO A 31 -40.62 20.43 -8.70
C PRO A 31 -39.43 21.31 -9.23
N SER A 32 -39.19 21.64 -10.50
CA SER A 32 -39.49 21.14 -11.88
C SER A 32 -38.69 22.00 -12.89
N GLU A 33 -38.50 21.59 -14.16
CA GLU A 33 -37.61 22.33 -15.10
C GLU A 33 -38.19 23.61 -15.75
N LYS A 34 -37.27 24.45 -16.24
CA LYS A 34 -37.36 25.36 -17.40
C LYS A 34 -35.93 25.64 -17.92
N LEU A 35 -35.63 25.99 -19.18
CA LEU A 35 -36.20 25.62 -20.49
C LEU A 35 -35.27 26.23 -21.58
N ASN A 36 -34.78 25.42 -22.53
CA ASN A 36 -34.38 25.77 -23.91
C ASN A 36 -33.39 26.92 -24.28
N SER A 37 -32.25 26.50 -24.87
CA SER A 37 -31.90 26.64 -26.30
C SER A 37 -31.12 27.85 -26.87
N LYS A 38 -30.47 27.56 -28.01
CA LYS A 38 -29.94 28.44 -29.09
C LYS A 38 -28.61 29.18 -28.86
N ASP A 39 -27.84 29.55 -29.90
CA ASP A 39 -27.54 28.96 -31.24
C ASP A 39 -26.52 29.90 -31.93
N LEU A 40 -25.44 29.36 -32.55
CA LEU A 40 -24.58 30.03 -33.58
C LEU A 40 -23.86 31.35 -33.15
N SER A 41 -22.87 31.92 -33.87
CA SER A 41 -21.85 31.45 -34.85
C SER A 41 -20.80 32.59 -35.06
N THR A 42 -19.84 32.40 -35.99
CA THR A 42 -19.10 33.45 -36.76
C THR A 42 -18.11 34.35 -35.96
N GLU A 43 -16.79 34.34 -36.24
CA GLU A 43 -16.05 35.10 -37.30
C GLU A 43 -15.90 36.61 -37.00
N SER A 44 -14.79 37.30 -37.30
CA SER A 44 -13.40 36.90 -37.62
C SER A 44 -12.45 38.13 -37.50
N ASP A 45 -11.13 37.90 -37.66
CA ASP A 45 -10.08 38.85 -38.10
C ASP A 45 -9.77 40.17 -37.35
N VAL A 46 -8.48 40.44 -37.17
CA VAL A 46 -7.71 41.48 -37.90
C VAL A 46 -6.20 41.24 -37.64
N SER A 47 -5.33 41.72 -38.54
CA SER A 47 -3.92 41.28 -38.69
C SER A 47 -2.91 42.45 -38.73
N ALA A 48 -1.66 42.16 -39.15
CA ALA A 48 -0.53 43.07 -39.39
C ALA A 48 0.18 43.67 -38.14
N GLN A 49 1.47 44.02 -38.11
CA GLN A 49 2.73 43.61 -38.80
C GLN A 49 3.86 44.52 -38.24
N GLY A 50 5.16 44.17 -38.35
CA GLY A 50 6.24 45.14 -38.12
C GLY A 50 7.57 44.55 -37.66
N ASP A 51 8.55 44.47 -38.56
CA ASP A 51 9.85 43.82 -38.35
C ASP A 51 10.91 44.71 -37.67
N ASN A 52 11.94 44.03 -37.12
CA ASN A 52 13.39 44.33 -37.08
C ASN A 52 14.02 43.99 -35.71
N VAL A 53 15.30 43.58 -35.52
CA VAL A 53 16.37 42.89 -36.28
C VAL A 53 17.69 43.28 -35.57
N ASP A 54 18.61 42.31 -35.39
CA ASP A 54 20.02 42.48 -34.97
C ASP A 54 20.34 43.01 -33.53
N SER A 55 21.46 42.68 -32.89
CA SER A 55 22.55 41.73 -33.26
C SER A 55 23.39 41.19 -32.07
N VAL A 56 23.76 39.91 -32.18
CA VAL A 56 25.10 39.28 -31.94
C VAL A 56 26.06 39.84 -30.86
N ARG A 57 26.46 38.98 -29.90
CA ARG A 57 27.90 38.69 -29.60
C ARG A 57 28.13 37.32 -28.92
N LYS A 58 29.39 36.90 -28.83
CA LYS A 58 29.86 35.50 -28.69
C LYS A 58 31.10 35.42 -27.74
N VAL A 59 31.84 34.30 -27.76
CA VAL A 59 33.10 33.97 -27.04
C VAL A 59 32.96 33.83 -25.49
N ILE A 60 33.67 32.95 -24.76
CA ILE A 60 34.89 32.14 -24.99
C ILE A 60 34.67 30.63 -24.64
N ILE A 61 35.56 29.75 -25.14
CA ILE A 61 35.61 28.28 -24.93
C ILE A 61 36.72 27.90 -23.93
N GLY A 62 36.59 26.81 -23.18
CA GLY A 62 37.70 26.17 -22.46
C GLY A 62 37.39 24.73 -22.03
N GLU A 63 38.17 23.78 -22.57
CA GLU A 63 38.25 22.37 -22.16
C GLU A 63 39.70 22.08 -21.75
N GLU A 64 39.94 21.24 -20.73
CA GLU A 64 41.16 20.42 -20.60
C GLU A 64 40.97 19.35 -19.49
N ASP A 65 41.28 18.08 -19.82
CA ASP A 65 41.22 16.92 -18.91
C ASP A 65 42.63 16.50 -18.47
N ILE A 66 42.84 16.17 -17.19
CA ILE A 66 43.96 15.34 -16.68
C ILE A 66 43.42 14.35 -15.62
N VAL A 67 44.03 13.17 -15.53
CA VAL A 67 43.49 11.92 -14.94
C VAL A 67 44.41 11.34 -13.85
N GLU A 68 43.81 10.85 -12.74
CA GLU A 68 44.38 9.95 -11.69
C GLU A 68 45.68 10.45 -10.99
N GLU A 69 46.15 9.99 -9.81
CA GLU A 69 45.78 9.00 -8.78
C GLU A 69 46.10 9.67 -7.40
N ASP A 70 46.02 9.18 -6.15
CA ASP A 70 45.84 7.86 -5.48
C ASP A 70 45.23 8.09 -4.06
N ALA A 71 45.10 7.03 -3.26
CA ALA A 71 44.54 6.91 -1.92
C ALA A 71 45.07 7.85 -0.82
N PHE A 72 44.14 8.28 0.06
CA PHE A 72 44.25 8.12 1.52
C PHE A 72 42.87 8.29 2.18
N GLY A 73 42.14 7.20 2.44
CA GLY A 73 40.77 7.27 2.98
C GLY A 73 40.21 6.02 3.65
N GLU A 74 40.96 4.91 3.72
CA GLU A 74 40.53 3.70 4.41
C GLU A 74 40.82 3.74 5.91
N ASP A 75 39.78 3.89 6.76
CA ASP A 75 39.48 2.88 7.80
C ASP A 75 38.18 3.17 8.59
N LEU A 76 37.78 4.44 8.73
CA LEU A 76 36.79 4.87 9.75
C LEU A 76 35.31 4.54 9.45
N ILE A 77 34.98 3.94 8.30
CA ILE A 77 33.60 3.60 7.91
C ILE A 77 33.15 2.23 8.48
N LYS A 78 34.05 1.48 9.14
CA LYS A 78 33.81 0.13 9.69
C LYS A 78 32.97 0.10 10.98
N LYS A 79 31.76 0.70 10.99
CA LYS A 79 30.54 0.34 11.81
C LYS A 79 29.41 1.39 11.72
N ASN A 80 28.75 1.53 10.56
CA ASN A 80 27.29 1.76 10.44
C ASN A 80 26.92 1.85 8.94
N LEU A 81 26.38 0.76 8.39
CA LEU A 81 26.15 0.61 6.94
C LEU A 81 24.83 1.27 6.50
N ILE A 82 24.91 2.57 6.17
CA ILE A 82 24.05 3.18 5.15
C ILE A 82 24.96 3.40 3.94
N ILE A 83 24.74 2.67 2.85
CA ILE A 83 25.48 2.84 1.59
C ILE A 83 24.58 3.57 0.58
N PRO A 84 24.84 4.87 0.28
CA PRO A 84 24.26 5.52 -0.89
C PRO A 84 24.97 4.98 -2.16
N GLY A 85 24.37 3.98 -2.80
CA GLY A 85 24.99 3.25 -3.91
C GLY A 85 24.10 2.13 -4.46
N LEU A 86 22.90 2.50 -4.91
CA LEU A 86 21.82 1.58 -5.32
C LEU A 86 21.33 1.90 -6.73
N LEU A 87 22.12 1.45 -7.71
CA LEU A 87 21.76 1.40 -9.13
C LEU A 87 22.23 0.05 -9.70
N GLY A 88 21.34 -0.63 -10.42
CA GLY A 88 21.52 -2.00 -10.89
C GLY A 88 20.73 -3.02 -10.08
N CYS A 89 20.13 -3.99 -10.78
CA CYS A 89 19.26 -5.01 -10.18
C CYS A 89 20.04 -5.94 -9.24
N ARG A 90 20.07 -5.60 -7.95
CA ARG A 90 20.59 -6.51 -6.91
C ARG A 90 19.61 -7.66 -6.69
N THR A 91 19.73 -8.69 -7.51
CA THR A 91 19.52 -10.07 -7.04
C THR A 91 20.38 -10.24 -5.80
N VAL A 92 19.77 -10.24 -4.61
CA VAL A 92 20.46 -10.53 -3.36
C VAL A 92 20.75 -12.03 -3.36
N ARG A 93 21.76 -12.43 -4.14
CA ARG A 93 22.52 -13.65 -3.86
C ARG A 93 22.95 -13.51 -2.40
N LYS A 94 22.51 -14.47 -1.59
CA LYS A 94 23.00 -14.63 -0.22
C LYS A 94 24.54 -14.61 -0.29
N ALA A 95 25.19 -14.01 0.72
CA ALA A 95 26.63 -13.80 0.71
C ALA A 95 27.37 -15.04 0.21
N ALA A 96 28.42 -14.84 -0.60
CA ALA A 96 29.34 -15.92 -0.93
C ALA A 96 29.72 -16.64 0.37
N ALA A 97 29.75 -17.96 0.35
CA ALA A 97 30.29 -18.70 1.48
C ALA A 97 31.69 -18.15 1.72
N LEU A 98 31.97 -17.72 2.95
CA LEU A 98 33.35 -17.57 3.38
C LEU A 98 33.92 -19.00 3.37
N ASP A 99 34.80 -19.28 2.41
CA ASP A 99 35.59 -20.51 2.36
C ASP A 99 36.66 -20.49 3.45
N GLU A 100 36.22 -20.32 4.70
CA GLU A 100 37.01 -20.45 5.92
C GLU A 100 36.99 -21.93 6.36
N ASP A 101 38.09 -22.62 6.03
CA ASP A 101 38.50 -23.92 6.58
C ASP A 101 37.44 -25.02 6.67
N THR A 102 37.19 -25.69 5.54
CA THR A 102 36.46 -26.97 5.44
C THR A 102 37.22 -28.17 6.07
N SER A 103 38.12 -27.91 7.02
CA SER A 103 39.01 -28.86 7.68
C SER A 103 38.63 -29.17 9.14
N ILE A 104 38.01 -28.25 9.88
CA ILE A 104 37.74 -28.39 11.34
C ILE A 104 36.25 -28.28 11.69
N ARG A 105 35.41 -29.19 11.15
CA ARG A 105 34.03 -29.44 11.66
C ARG A 105 33.45 -30.83 11.35
N LYS A 106 34.30 -31.85 11.29
CA LYS A 106 33.87 -33.26 11.28
C LYS A 106 33.82 -33.85 12.69
N GLU A 107 32.73 -33.59 13.40
CA GLU A 107 32.15 -34.49 14.43
C GLU A 107 30.81 -33.91 14.91
N HIS A 108 29.95 -34.76 15.51
CA HIS A 108 28.57 -34.43 15.90
C HIS A 108 27.60 -34.05 14.77
N ALA A 109 27.75 -34.67 13.59
CA ALA A 109 26.60 -34.90 12.71
C ALA A 109 25.65 -35.91 13.38
N ASN A 110 24.63 -35.41 14.07
CA ASN A 110 23.63 -36.25 14.74
C ASN A 110 22.89 -37.13 13.72
N LEU A 111 22.56 -38.37 14.12
CA LEU A 111 21.80 -39.35 13.32
C LEU A 111 20.30 -39.00 13.19
N LEU A 112 19.95 -37.72 13.19
CA LEU A 112 18.59 -37.21 13.11
C LEU A 112 18.46 -36.30 11.88
N GLU A 113 17.68 -36.79 10.92
CA GLU A 113 17.19 -36.09 9.73
C GLU A 113 18.26 -35.59 8.74
N GLN A 114 18.41 -36.34 7.63
CA GLN A 114 18.89 -35.79 6.36
C GLN A 114 17.89 -34.76 5.84
N ASN A 115 17.96 -33.54 6.37
CA ASN A 115 17.02 -32.47 6.05
C ASN A 115 17.17 -32.05 4.57
N SER A 116 16.21 -32.47 3.75
CA SER A 116 16.09 -32.06 2.35
C SER A 116 15.52 -30.65 2.28
N PHE A 117 16.41 -29.66 2.15
CA PHE A 117 16.02 -28.28 1.91
C PHE A 117 15.37 -28.15 0.53
N ALA A 118 14.31 -27.35 0.43
CA ALA A 118 13.71 -27.02 -0.85
C ALA A 118 14.71 -26.24 -1.73
N GLU A 119 14.78 -26.59 -3.01
CA GLU A 119 15.59 -25.86 -3.99
C GLU A 119 15.14 -24.39 -4.05
N LEU A 120 16.12 -23.48 -3.99
CA LEU A 120 15.84 -22.05 -4.06
C LEU A 120 15.38 -21.72 -5.49
N ARG A 121 14.14 -21.25 -5.63
CA ARG A 121 13.62 -20.85 -6.95
C ARG A 121 14.46 -19.71 -7.51
N THR A 122 14.90 -19.87 -8.75
CA THR A 122 15.44 -18.77 -9.53
C THR A 122 14.31 -17.82 -9.89
N LEU A 123 14.59 -16.51 -9.81
CA LEU A 123 13.74 -15.52 -10.46
C LEU A 123 13.60 -15.86 -11.95
N PRO A 124 12.45 -15.57 -12.59
CA PRO A 124 12.35 -15.69 -14.05
C PRO A 124 13.39 -14.80 -14.73
N ASP A 125 13.84 -15.19 -15.91
CA ASP A 125 14.84 -14.45 -16.68
C ASP A 125 14.43 -12.98 -16.91
N VAL A 126 15.41 -12.10 -17.11
CA VAL A 126 15.12 -10.71 -17.44
C VAL A 126 14.53 -10.65 -18.85
N CYS A 127 13.27 -10.21 -18.97
CA CYS A 127 12.46 -10.21 -20.19
C CYS A 127 12.18 -11.62 -20.81
N PRO A 128 11.38 -12.49 -20.15
CA PRO A 128 11.00 -13.78 -20.72
C PRO A 128 10.01 -13.61 -21.88
N GLU A 129 10.14 -14.43 -22.93
CA GLU A 129 9.12 -14.51 -23.99
C GLU A 129 7.74 -14.90 -23.41
N PHE A 130 6.83 -13.93 -23.37
CA PHE A 130 5.48 -14.10 -22.85
C PHE A 130 4.67 -15.12 -23.65
N SER A 131 4.19 -16.17 -22.96
CA SER A 131 3.32 -17.19 -23.53
C SER A 131 2.30 -17.64 -22.48
N TRP A 132 1.02 -17.53 -22.83
CA TRP A 132 -0.12 -17.96 -22.01
C TRP A 132 -0.01 -19.43 -21.56
N ASP A 133 0.62 -20.27 -22.38
CA ASP A 133 0.72 -21.71 -22.16
C ASP A 133 1.81 -22.05 -21.11
N LYS A 134 2.91 -21.27 -21.07
CA LYS A 134 3.96 -21.35 -20.04
C LYS A 134 3.43 -21.02 -18.63
N LEU A 135 2.40 -20.17 -18.52
CA LEU A 135 1.83 -19.69 -17.24
C LEU A 135 0.88 -20.71 -16.56
N HIS A 136 0.64 -21.86 -17.20
CA HIS A 136 -0.28 -22.91 -16.73
C HIS A 136 -1.69 -22.38 -16.35
N ILE A 137 -2.18 -21.33 -17.02
CA ILE A 137 -3.51 -20.77 -16.76
C ILE A 137 -4.57 -21.73 -17.31
N LYS A 138 -5.73 -21.87 -16.66
CA LYS A 138 -6.80 -22.75 -17.16
C LYS A 138 -7.42 -22.19 -18.44
N SER A 139 -7.64 -23.04 -19.45
CA SER A 139 -8.12 -22.65 -20.79
C SER A 139 -9.36 -21.77 -20.77
N GLN A 140 -10.36 -22.09 -19.94
CA GLN A 140 -11.57 -21.29 -19.76
C GLN A 140 -11.29 -19.83 -19.32
N ILE A 141 -10.22 -19.61 -18.55
CA ILE A 141 -9.78 -18.26 -18.18
C ILE A 141 -9.08 -17.62 -19.39
N ILE A 142 -8.19 -18.35 -20.07
CA ILE A 142 -7.45 -17.88 -21.25
C ILE A 142 -8.40 -17.45 -22.39
N GLU A 143 -9.54 -18.13 -22.58
CA GLU A 143 -10.59 -17.77 -23.52
C GLU A 143 -11.14 -16.36 -23.21
N ASN A 144 -11.76 -16.17 -22.03
CA ASN A 144 -12.28 -14.87 -21.58
C ASN A 144 -11.19 -13.77 -21.54
N VAL A 145 -9.96 -14.12 -21.16
CA VAL A 145 -8.82 -13.20 -21.06
C VAL A 145 -8.36 -12.73 -22.44
N LYS A 146 -8.30 -13.63 -23.45
CA LYS A 146 -7.98 -13.28 -24.83
C LYS A 146 -9.11 -12.48 -25.51
N GLU A 147 -10.31 -12.48 -24.95
CA GLU A 147 -11.38 -11.55 -25.33
C GLU A 147 -11.18 -10.19 -24.64
N LYS A 148 -10.96 -10.14 -23.32
CA LYS A 148 -10.71 -8.85 -22.64
C LYS A 148 -9.49 -8.12 -23.18
N SER A 149 -8.38 -8.83 -23.44
CA SER A 149 -7.15 -8.21 -23.96
C SER A 149 -7.31 -7.63 -25.37
N LYS A 150 -8.32 -8.07 -26.14
CA LYS A 150 -8.67 -7.48 -27.45
C LYS A 150 -9.57 -6.25 -27.31
N LEU A 151 -10.38 -6.18 -26.26
CA LEU A 151 -11.22 -5.02 -25.94
C LEU A 151 -10.38 -3.91 -25.26
N LEU A 152 -9.45 -4.30 -24.39
CA LEU A 152 -8.49 -3.43 -23.70
C LEU A 152 -7.24 -3.13 -24.58
N ASN A 153 -7.43 -2.97 -25.89
CA ASN A 153 -6.37 -2.85 -26.89
C ASN A 153 -5.74 -1.42 -26.93
N SER A 154 -5.37 -0.87 -25.79
CA SER A 154 -4.60 0.38 -25.67
C SER A 154 -3.08 0.15 -25.78
N GLY A 155 -2.68 -0.82 -26.61
CA GLY A 155 -1.34 -1.41 -26.59
C GLY A 155 -1.12 -2.36 -25.41
N LYS A 156 -0.28 -3.37 -25.61
CA LYS A 156 0.19 -4.24 -24.51
C LYS A 156 1.14 -3.42 -23.63
N SER A 157 0.81 -3.16 -22.36
CA SER A 157 1.84 -2.72 -21.42
C SER A 157 2.68 -3.93 -21.01
N ALA A 158 3.99 -3.88 -21.23
CA ALA A 158 4.91 -4.97 -20.87
C ALA A 158 4.79 -5.37 -19.39
N LEU A 159 4.48 -4.39 -18.54
CA LEU A 159 4.11 -4.54 -17.13
C LEU A 159 3.04 -5.63 -16.88
N GLN A 160 2.01 -5.78 -17.73
CA GLN A 160 1.03 -6.88 -17.57
C GLN A 160 1.67 -8.25 -17.78
N GLU A 161 2.49 -8.37 -18.82
CA GLU A 161 3.13 -9.63 -19.22
C GLU A 161 4.17 -10.03 -18.15
N GLU A 162 5.01 -9.09 -17.70
CA GLU A 162 6.01 -9.26 -16.64
C GLU A 162 5.40 -9.60 -15.27
N LEU A 163 4.46 -8.79 -14.77
CA LEU A 163 3.82 -9.04 -13.47
C LEU A 163 3.10 -10.39 -13.45
N LEU A 164 2.46 -10.78 -14.56
CA LEU A 164 1.77 -12.07 -14.65
C LEU A 164 2.74 -13.26 -14.67
N ILE A 165 3.93 -13.12 -15.28
CA ILE A 165 4.99 -14.14 -15.21
C ILE A 165 5.51 -14.28 -13.78
N ILE A 166 5.84 -13.17 -13.11
CA ILE A 166 6.36 -13.19 -11.74
C ILE A 166 5.31 -13.78 -10.78
N ALA A 167 4.06 -13.33 -10.89
CA ALA A 167 2.95 -13.79 -10.08
C ALA A 167 2.64 -15.28 -10.30
N SER A 168 2.62 -15.75 -11.55
CA SER A 168 2.34 -17.15 -11.89
C SER A 168 3.40 -18.13 -11.36
N ASN A 169 4.63 -17.65 -11.16
CA ASN A 169 5.73 -18.40 -10.53
C ASN A 169 5.67 -18.42 -8.98
N TYR A 170 4.67 -17.75 -8.38
CA TYR A 170 4.43 -17.65 -6.94
C TYR A 170 5.48 -16.86 -6.12
N HIS A 171 6.23 -15.94 -6.74
CA HIS A 171 7.08 -14.99 -6.02
C HIS A 171 6.25 -13.90 -5.32
N ASP A 172 6.71 -13.39 -4.18
CA ASP A 172 6.16 -12.14 -3.64
C ASP A 172 6.50 -10.96 -4.57
N ILE A 173 5.60 -9.99 -4.69
CA ILE A 173 5.80 -8.77 -5.49
C ILE A 173 5.53 -7.56 -4.60
N TYR A 174 6.43 -6.58 -4.63
CA TYR A 174 6.16 -5.20 -4.23
C TYR A 174 6.44 -4.26 -5.40
N PHE A 175 5.40 -3.53 -5.82
CA PHE A 175 5.40 -2.59 -6.94
C PHE A 175 4.96 -1.20 -6.45
N PRO A 176 5.90 -0.26 -6.25
CA PRO A 176 5.63 1.06 -5.67
C PRO A 176 5.39 2.18 -6.72
N GLU A 177 4.97 1.81 -7.93
CA GLU A 177 4.83 2.71 -9.10
C GLU A 177 3.40 2.65 -9.71
N GLU A 178 2.39 2.40 -8.87
CA GLU A 178 0.97 2.37 -9.27
C GLU A 178 0.46 3.76 -9.67
N THR A 179 -0.15 3.88 -10.85
CA THR A 179 -0.74 5.11 -11.37
C THR A 179 -2.17 4.87 -11.83
N PHE A 180 -2.96 5.93 -11.98
CA PHE A 180 -4.33 5.83 -12.50
C PHE A 180 -4.40 5.29 -13.95
N GLU A 181 -3.27 5.29 -14.68
CA GLU A 181 -3.15 4.70 -16.01
C GLU A 181 -2.87 3.19 -15.94
N ASN A 182 -2.05 2.73 -14.99
CA ASN A 182 -1.66 1.32 -14.89
C ASN A 182 -2.50 0.49 -13.90
N ILE A 183 -3.34 1.12 -13.07
CA ILE A 183 -4.15 0.43 -12.04
C ILE A 183 -5.12 -0.62 -12.62
N GLU A 184 -5.82 -0.37 -13.74
CA GLU A 184 -6.69 -1.42 -14.33
C GLU A 184 -5.85 -2.61 -14.83
N ALA A 185 -4.65 -2.36 -15.35
CA ALA A 185 -3.72 -3.39 -15.80
C ALA A 185 -3.20 -4.25 -14.63
N ILE A 186 -2.86 -3.63 -13.49
CA ILE A 186 -2.47 -4.30 -12.25
C ILE A 186 -3.64 -5.14 -11.69
N GLN A 187 -4.82 -4.53 -11.59
CA GLN A 187 -6.04 -5.20 -11.12
C GLN A 187 -6.41 -6.40 -12.00
N PHE A 188 -6.25 -6.28 -13.32
CA PHE A 188 -6.43 -7.39 -14.24
C PHE A 188 -5.47 -8.55 -13.94
N VAL A 189 -4.15 -8.28 -13.83
CA VAL A 189 -3.14 -9.32 -13.56
C VAL A 189 -3.44 -10.09 -12.27
N TYR A 190 -3.64 -9.40 -11.14
CA TYR A 190 -3.86 -10.11 -9.87
C TYR A 190 -5.22 -10.82 -9.84
N CYS A 191 -6.25 -10.29 -10.51
CA CYS A 191 -7.56 -10.98 -10.61
C CYS A 191 -7.48 -12.27 -11.45
N VAL A 192 -6.72 -12.26 -12.56
CA VAL A 192 -6.45 -13.46 -13.37
C VAL A 192 -5.73 -14.51 -12.52
N HIS A 193 -4.69 -14.10 -11.78
CA HIS A 193 -3.93 -14.99 -10.91
C HIS A 193 -4.77 -15.60 -9.77
N ALA A 194 -5.54 -14.76 -9.05
CA ALA A 194 -6.41 -15.18 -7.96
C ALA A 194 -7.45 -16.22 -8.40
N ILE A 195 -8.17 -15.97 -9.51
CA ILE A 195 -9.16 -16.92 -10.04
C ILE A 195 -8.48 -18.20 -10.53
N ASN A 196 -7.34 -18.09 -11.20
CA ASN A 196 -6.57 -19.25 -11.67
C ASN A 196 -6.13 -20.14 -10.50
N HIS A 197 -5.62 -19.56 -9.41
CA HIS A 197 -5.26 -20.26 -8.19
C HIS A 197 -6.48 -20.97 -7.56
N VAL A 198 -7.58 -20.25 -7.33
CA VAL A 198 -8.80 -20.82 -6.72
C VAL A 198 -9.40 -21.95 -7.56
N ILE A 199 -9.46 -21.79 -8.89
CA ILE A 199 -9.97 -22.83 -9.79
C ILE A 199 -9.02 -24.05 -9.81
N LYS A 200 -7.69 -23.84 -9.82
CA LYS A 200 -6.70 -24.93 -9.70
C LYS A 200 -6.91 -25.73 -8.40
N ALA A 201 -7.02 -25.06 -7.25
CA ALA A 201 -7.24 -25.69 -5.96
C ALA A 201 -8.58 -26.44 -5.89
N ARG A 202 -9.69 -25.79 -6.28
CA ARG A 202 -11.03 -26.39 -6.29
C ARG A 202 -11.11 -27.62 -7.19
N LEU A 203 -10.46 -27.61 -8.36
CA LEU A 203 -10.42 -28.76 -9.25
C LEU A 203 -9.58 -29.92 -8.69
N LYS A 204 -8.48 -29.66 -7.97
CA LYS A 204 -7.72 -30.70 -7.27
C LYS A 204 -8.61 -31.39 -6.22
N VAL A 205 -9.24 -30.60 -5.33
CA VAL A 205 -10.15 -31.10 -4.29
C VAL A 205 -11.29 -31.93 -4.87
N LEU A 206 -11.96 -31.46 -5.93
CA LEU A 206 -13.04 -32.22 -6.56
C LEU A 206 -12.56 -33.55 -7.20
N HIS A 207 -11.38 -33.57 -7.81
CA HIS A 207 -10.79 -34.79 -8.36
C HIS A 207 -10.41 -35.79 -7.24
N HIS A 208 -9.91 -35.28 -6.13
CA HIS A 208 -9.52 -36.07 -4.97
C HIS A 208 -10.74 -36.63 -4.22
N ASN A 209 -11.79 -35.84 -4.02
CA ASN A 209 -13.07 -36.31 -3.45
C ASN A 209 -13.63 -37.50 -4.25
N SER A 210 -13.59 -37.42 -5.58
CA SER A 210 -14.04 -38.51 -6.47
C SER A 210 -13.24 -39.80 -6.25
N LYS A 211 -11.90 -39.71 -6.15
CA LYS A 211 -11.01 -40.85 -5.90
C LYS A 211 -11.12 -41.43 -4.48
N LEU A 212 -11.29 -40.57 -3.46
CA LEU A 212 -11.38 -40.97 -2.05
C LEU A 212 -12.73 -41.59 -1.68
N SER A 213 -13.78 -41.39 -2.48
CA SER A 213 -15.13 -41.96 -2.26
C SER A 213 -15.21 -43.49 -2.10
N LYS A 214 -14.10 -44.21 -2.28
CA LYS A 214 -13.96 -45.68 -2.18
C LYS A 214 -12.80 -46.13 -1.30
N ARG A 215 -12.21 -45.26 -0.47
CA ARG A 215 -11.07 -45.56 0.42
C ARG A 215 -11.30 -44.98 1.81
N VAL A 216 -10.83 -45.69 2.83
CA VAL A 216 -10.85 -45.24 4.23
C VAL A 216 -9.57 -44.46 4.54
N ASP A 217 -8.41 -44.97 4.13
CA ASP A 217 -7.12 -44.30 4.31
C ASP A 217 -6.89 -43.19 3.28
N VAL A 218 -6.30 -42.09 3.74
CA VAL A 218 -5.92 -40.91 2.93
C VAL A 218 -4.41 -40.88 2.74
N PRO A 219 -3.87 -41.22 1.55
CA PRO A 219 -2.45 -41.08 1.25
C PRO A 219 -2.02 -39.61 1.20
N GLU A 220 -0.74 -39.34 1.45
CA GLU A 220 -0.21 -37.97 1.55
C GLU A 220 -0.44 -37.12 0.28
N GLU A 221 -0.42 -37.72 -0.92
CA GLU A 221 -0.78 -37.07 -2.19
C GLU A 221 -2.13 -36.34 -2.15
N PHE A 222 -3.07 -36.89 -1.36
CA PHE A 222 -4.45 -36.43 -1.22
C PHE A 222 -4.62 -35.35 -0.16
N ARG A 223 -3.54 -34.95 0.53
CA ARG A 223 -3.52 -33.77 1.40
C ARG A 223 -3.49 -32.50 0.55
N ASP A 224 -4.67 -31.98 0.25
CA ASP A 224 -4.90 -30.86 -0.66
C ASP A 224 -5.65 -29.68 -0.05
N GLN A 225 -6.03 -29.78 1.23
CA GLN A 225 -6.81 -28.76 1.94
C GLN A 225 -5.92 -27.82 2.78
N GLY A 226 -6.50 -26.68 3.16
CA GLY A 226 -5.99 -25.86 4.26
C GLY A 226 -6.73 -26.21 5.55
N LEU A 227 -6.35 -25.58 6.66
CA LEU A 227 -7.08 -25.62 7.94
C LEU A 227 -8.49 -25.02 7.79
N VAL A 228 -8.64 -24.02 6.90
CA VAL A 228 -9.91 -23.42 6.48
C VAL A 228 -9.99 -23.29 4.97
N ARG A 229 -11.19 -23.00 4.45
CA ARG A 229 -11.48 -22.91 3.01
C ARG A 229 -10.92 -21.68 2.29
N PRO A 230 -10.97 -20.44 2.84
CA PRO A 230 -10.43 -19.25 2.17
C PRO A 230 -8.99 -19.41 1.73
N LYS A 231 -8.68 -18.97 0.51
CA LYS A 231 -7.34 -19.07 -0.08
C LYS A 231 -6.74 -17.74 -0.51
N VAL A 232 -7.58 -16.80 -0.91
CA VAL A 232 -7.15 -15.48 -1.36
C VAL A 232 -7.77 -14.41 -0.45
N LEU A 233 -6.95 -13.51 0.07
CA LEU A 233 -7.38 -12.28 0.72
C LEU A 233 -6.97 -11.09 -0.14
N ILE A 234 -7.93 -10.23 -0.49
CA ILE A 234 -7.69 -8.97 -1.21
C ILE A 234 -8.06 -7.82 -0.28
N LEU A 235 -7.05 -7.02 0.11
CA LEU A 235 -7.22 -5.78 0.85
C LEU A 235 -7.32 -4.61 -0.13
N LEU A 236 -8.35 -3.77 0.07
CA LEU A 236 -8.67 -2.60 -0.76
C LEU A 236 -9.13 -1.44 0.16
N PRO A 237 -8.86 -0.16 -0.17
CA PRO A 237 -9.17 0.94 0.75
C PRO A 237 -10.65 1.31 0.79
N PHE A 238 -11.33 1.28 -0.36
CA PHE A 238 -12.69 1.82 -0.53
C PHE A 238 -13.65 0.84 -1.23
N LYS A 239 -14.95 1.03 -1.00
CA LYS A 239 -16.01 0.29 -1.72
C LYS A 239 -15.94 0.45 -3.24
N GLU A 240 -15.52 1.61 -3.76
CA GLU A 240 -15.29 1.78 -5.21
C GLU A 240 -14.25 0.79 -5.75
N SER A 241 -13.09 0.68 -5.11
CA SER A 241 -12.02 -0.24 -5.51
C SER A 241 -12.51 -1.70 -5.46
N ALA A 242 -13.23 -2.08 -4.39
CA ALA A 242 -13.88 -3.39 -4.28
C ALA A 242 -14.90 -3.66 -5.40
N LYS A 243 -15.67 -2.64 -5.83
CA LYS A 243 -16.61 -2.73 -6.95
C LYS A 243 -15.89 -2.94 -8.29
N ARG A 244 -14.74 -2.29 -8.51
CA ARG A 244 -13.90 -2.50 -9.71
C ARG A 244 -13.34 -3.93 -9.74
N VAL A 245 -12.80 -4.41 -8.62
CA VAL A 245 -12.25 -5.77 -8.49
C VAL A 245 -13.32 -6.85 -8.66
N VAL A 246 -14.51 -6.73 -8.05
CA VAL A 246 -15.59 -7.72 -8.24
C VAL A 246 -16.10 -7.76 -9.70
N LYS A 247 -16.17 -6.61 -10.39
CA LYS A 247 -16.46 -6.57 -11.85
C LYS A 247 -15.36 -7.28 -12.65
N MET A 248 -14.09 -7.00 -12.36
CA MET A 248 -12.93 -7.62 -13.01
C MET A 248 -12.94 -9.14 -12.85
N LEU A 249 -13.11 -9.63 -11.62
CA LEU A 249 -13.21 -11.05 -11.28
C LEU A 249 -14.38 -11.74 -12.03
N SER A 250 -15.56 -11.10 -12.07
CA SER A 250 -16.72 -11.67 -12.78
C SER A 250 -16.47 -11.81 -14.28
N TYR A 251 -15.88 -10.79 -14.92
CA TYR A 251 -15.52 -10.83 -16.34
C TYR A 251 -14.54 -11.98 -16.61
N ILE A 252 -13.46 -12.07 -15.84
CA ILE A 252 -12.43 -13.10 -16.03
C ILE A 252 -13.00 -14.52 -15.87
N LEU A 253 -14.01 -14.70 -15.01
CA LEU A 253 -14.68 -15.99 -14.79
C LEU A 253 -15.69 -16.37 -15.90
N SER A 254 -16.43 -15.40 -16.43
CA SER A 254 -17.68 -15.63 -17.19
C SER A 254 -17.75 -14.95 -18.57
N GLY A 255 -16.75 -14.15 -18.93
CA GLY A 255 -16.76 -13.27 -20.11
C GLY A 255 -17.81 -12.16 -19.96
N GLU A 256 -18.47 -11.81 -21.06
CA GLU A 256 -19.58 -10.84 -21.07
C GLU A 256 -20.84 -11.31 -20.30
N LYS A 257 -20.89 -12.57 -19.85
CA LYS A 257 -22.08 -13.15 -19.21
C LYS A 257 -22.08 -12.87 -17.72
N ASP A 258 -23.00 -12.00 -17.30
CA ASP A 258 -23.14 -11.43 -15.95
C ASP A 258 -23.63 -12.42 -14.87
N ASN A 259 -22.95 -13.56 -14.74
CA ASN A 259 -23.32 -14.69 -13.87
C ASN A 259 -22.96 -14.45 -12.40
N ILE A 260 -23.48 -13.36 -11.82
CA ILE A 260 -23.22 -12.93 -10.44
C ILE A 260 -24.46 -13.17 -9.56
N ALA A 261 -24.37 -14.09 -8.60
CA ALA A 261 -25.41 -14.25 -7.59
C ALA A 261 -25.30 -13.15 -6.52
N ASN A 262 -26.45 -12.66 -6.01
CA ASN A 262 -26.58 -11.52 -5.09
C ASN A 262 -26.13 -10.15 -5.66
N LYS A 263 -25.99 -10.00 -6.99
CA LYS A 263 -25.52 -8.76 -7.64
C LYS A 263 -26.31 -7.50 -7.25
N LYS A 264 -27.64 -7.57 -7.11
CA LYS A 264 -28.47 -6.39 -6.79
C LYS A 264 -28.02 -5.73 -5.48
N ARG A 265 -28.02 -6.51 -4.38
CA ARG A 265 -27.50 -6.09 -3.07
C ARG A 265 -26.09 -5.49 -3.17
N PHE A 266 -25.22 -6.09 -3.96
CA PHE A 266 -23.85 -5.58 -4.14
C PHE A 266 -23.82 -4.19 -4.79
N ILE A 267 -24.60 -3.96 -5.86
CA ILE A 267 -24.71 -2.64 -6.47
C ILE A 267 -25.36 -1.63 -5.51
N ASP A 268 -26.40 -2.04 -4.77
CA ASP A 268 -27.11 -1.21 -3.79
C ASP A 268 -26.22 -0.81 -2.58
N GLU A 269 -25.24 -1.63 -2.20
CA GLU A 269 -24.35 -1.44 -1.04
C GLU A 269 -22.99 -0.77 -1.40
N TYR A 270 -22.50 -0.95 -2.64
CA TYR A 270 -21.20 -0.44 -3.11
C TYR A 270 -21.32 0.75 -4.11
N THR A 271 -22.47 1.40 -4.18
CA THR A 271 -22.74 2.59 -5.03
C THR A 271 -23.47 3.66 -4.23
N GLY A 272 -23.33 4.94 -4.59
CA GLY A 272 -23.82 6.05 -3.77
C GLY A 272 -22.85 6.44 -2.66
N ASN A 273 -23.27 7.36 -1.79
CA ASN A 273 -22.42 8.05 -0.81
C ASN A 273 -21.17 8.73 -1.43
N GLU A 274 -21.32 9.20 -2.66
CA GLU A 274 -20.23 9.78 -3.46
C GLU A 274 -19.93 11.22 -2.98
N ILE A 275 -18.64 11.56 -2.85
CA ILE A 275 -18.23 12.89 -2.37
C ILE A 275 -18.50 13.93 -3.46
N ILE A 276 -19.27 14.97 -3.13
CA ILE A 276 -19.53 16.10 -4.03
C ILE A 276 -18.24 16.92 -4.16
N MET A 277 -17.60 16.83 -5.32
CA MET A 277 -16.38 17.59 -5.62
C MET A 277 -16.68 19.09 -5.75
N PRO A 278 -15.80 19.98 -5.25
CA PRO A 278 -16.04 21.42 -5.31
C PRO A 278 -15.82 21.99 -6.72
N GLU A 279 -16.80 22.72 -7.24
CA GLU A 279 -16.71 23.43 -8.53
C GLU A 279 -15.77 24.65 -8.44
N LYS A 280 -15.83 25.42 -7.34
CA LYS A 280 -14.91 26.54 -7.05
C LYS A 280 -13.63 26.01 -6.41
N ASN A 281 -12.49 26.29 -7.04
CA ASN A 281 -11.15 25.78 -6.73
C ASN A 281 -11.15 24.23 -6.76
N PRO A 282 -11.25 23.61 -7.96
CA PRO A 282 -11.37 22.17 -8.12
C PRO A 282 -10.14 21.43 -7.56
N LYS A 283 -10.36 20.22 -7.08
CA LYS A 283 -9.30 19.37 -6.53
C LYS A 283 -8.36 18.84 -7.62
N PRO A 284 -7.09 18.56 -7.29
CA PRO A 284 -6.18 17.82 -8.17
C PRO A 284 -6.78 16.53 -8.75
N ALA A 285 -6.35 16.13 -9.94
CA ALA A 285 -6.95 15.02 -10.69
C ALA A 285 -6.82 13.66 -9.98
N ASP A 286 -5.68 13.42 -9.34
CA ASP A 286 -5.41 12.27 -8.47
C ASP A 286 -6.40 12.20 -7.30
N TYR A 287 -6.69 13.33 -6.64
CA TYR A 287 -7.71 13.40 -5.58
C TYR A 287 -9.09 13.07 -6.13
N GLN A 288 -9.49 13.64 -7.27
CA GLN A 288 -10.79 13.37 -7.88
C GLN A 288 -10.95 11.88 -8.27
N LEU A 289 -9.89 11.25 -8.78
CA LEU A 289 -9.88 9.84 -9.17
C LEU A 289 -9.85 8.89 -7.96
N LEU A 290 -9.07 9.22 -6.92
CA LEU A 290 -8.97 8.45 -5.68
C LEU A 290 -10.30 8.45 -4.89
N PHE A 291 -10.93 9.62 -4.77
CA PHE A 291 -12.21 9.80 -4.08
C PHE A 291 -13.42 9.71 -5.02
N SER A 292 -13.28 9.02 -6.15
CA SER A 292 -14.38 8.74 -7.08
C SER A 292 -15.29 7.63 -6.57
N GLY A 293 -16.60 7.74 -6.80
CA GLY A 293 -17.57 6.73 -6.39
C GLY A 293 -17.74 6.65 -4.86
N ASN A 294 -17.91 5.43 -4.35
CA ASN A 294 -18.18 5.19 -2.92
C ASN A 294 -16.88 5.02 -2.13
N THR A 295 -16.54 6.02 -1.32
CA THR A 295 -15.30 6.12 -0.54
C THR A 295 -15.41 5.58 0.89
N ASP A 296 -16.50 4.89 1.21
CA ASP A 296 -16.69 4.19 2.49
C ASP A 296 -15.67 3.05 2.61
N ASP A 297 -14.94 3.04 3.73
CA ASP A 297 -13.89 2.07 4.05
C ASP A 297 -14.32 1.02 5.07
N ASN A 298 -15.60 0.96 5.44
CA ASN A 298 -16.15 -0.11 6.25
C ASN A 298 -16.90 -1.14 5.37
N PHE A 299 -16.13 -2.08 4.83
CA PHE A 299 -16.68 -3.19 4.03
C PHE A 299 -15.89 -4.49 4.16
N ARG A 300 -16.61 -5.60 4.01
CA ARG A 300 -16.05 -6.96 3.93
C ARG A 300 -17.04 -7.90 3.23
N ILE A 301 -16.55 -8.73 2.30
CA ILE A 301 -17.39 -9.64 1.51
C ILE A 301 -16.67 -10.96 1.20
N GLY A 302 -17.32 -12.07 1.53
CA GLY A 302 -16.90 -13.41 1.13
C GLY A 302 -17.43 -13.73 -0.27
N LEU A 303 -16.59 -14.31 -1.11
CA LEU A 303 -16.91 -14.72 -2.47
C LEU A 303 -16.71 -16.23 -2.62
N SER A 304 -17.66 -16.93 -3.24
CA SER A 304 -17.42 -18.31 -3.69
C SER A 304 -17.36 -18.40 -5.22
N VAL A 305 -16.32 -19.10 -5.71
CA VAL A 305 -16.02 -19.26 -7.13
C VAL A 305 -16.49 -20.63 -7.62
N THR A 306 -17.49 -20.62 -8.49
CA THR A 306 -18.01 -21.79 -9.21
C THR A 306 -17.67 -21.65 -10.70
N ARG A 307 -17.58 -22.78 -11.44
CA ARG A 307 -17.02 -22.85 -12.82
C ARG A 307 -17.33 -21.66 -13.74
N LYS A 308 -18.57 -21.16 -13.77
CA LYS A 308 -18.99 -19.98 -14.56
C LYS A 308 -19.91 -19.04 -13.76
N TRP A 309 -19.75 -18.98 -12.44
CA TRP A 309 -20.63 -18.24 -11.53
C TRP A 309 -19.85 -17.71 -10.31
N LEU A 310 -20.03 -16.43 -10.00
CA LEU A 310 -19.49 -15.80 -8.80
C LEU A 310 -20.63 -15.57 -7.79
N LYS A 311 -20.54 -16.17 -6.61
CA LYS A 311 -21.52 -15.97 -5.53
C LYS A 311 -20.99 -14.95 -4.53
N LEU A 312 -21.65 -13.80 -4.44
CA LEU A 312 -21.32 -12.72 -3.52
C LEU A 312 -22.02 -12.92 -2.16
N TYR A 313 -21.43 -12.39 -1.09
CA TYR A 313 -21.91 -12.53 0.29
C TYR A 313 -22.01 -13.99 0.74
N GLU A 314 -20.99 -14.78 0.44
CA GLU A 314 -20.76 -16.03 1.14
C GLU A 314 -20.28 -15.75 2.58
N ASP A 315 -20.64 -16.63 3.51
CA ASP A 315 -19.96 -16.68 4.80
C ASP A 315 -18.46 -17.01 4.61
N PHE A 316 -17.61 -16.51 5.50
CA PHE A 316 -16.16 -16.56 5.34
C PHE A 316 -15.63 -18.01 5.29
N TYR A 317 -16.12 -18.90 6.16
CA TYR A 317 -15.73 -20.32 6.16
C TYR A 317 -16.22 -21.08 4.92
N SER A 318 -17.24 -20.55 4.24
CA SER A 318 -17.74 -21.05 2.95
C SER A 318 -17.20 -20.30 1.72
N SER A 319 -16.41 -19.24 1.90
CA SER A 319 -15.81 -18.47 0.82
C SER A 319 -14.54 -19.12 0.27
N ASP A 320 -14.19 -18.77 -0.97
CA ASP A 320 -12.92 -19.16 -1.61
C ASP A 320 -11.96 -17.94 -1.70
N ILE A 321 -12.52 -16.72 -1.84
CA ILE A 321 -11.83 -15.42 -1.83
C ILE A 321 -12.54 -14.51 -0.81
N ILE A 322 -11.78 -13.79 0.02
CA ILE A 322 -12.27 -12.70 0.86
C ILE A 322 -11.79 -11.37 0.26
N ILE A 323 -12.70 -10.40 0.11
CA ILE A 323 -12.37 -9.02 -0.24
C ILE A 323 -12.82 -8.12 0.91
N ALA A 324 -11.91 -7.30 1.44
CA ALA A 324 -12.22 -6.45 2.58
C ALA A 324 -11.33 -5.21 2.67
N SER A 325 -11.80 -4.27 3.49
CA SER A 325 -11.02 -3.16 4.01
C SER A 325 -10.18 -3.59 5.24
N PRO A 326 -9.07 -2.90 5.54
CA PRO A 326 -8.35 -3.11 6.80
C PRO A 326 -9.25 -2.88 8.02
N LEU A 327 -10.10 -1.84 7.98
CA LEU A 327 -11.08 -1.52 9.03
C LEU A 327 -12.14 -2.62 9.18
N GLY A 328 -12.77 -3.05 8.08
CA GLY A 328 -13.82 -4.07 8.09
C GLY A 328 -13.35 -5.42 8.65
N LEU A 329 -12.08 -5.81 8.42
CA LEU A 329 -11.47 -6.96 9.09
C LEU A 329 -11.06 -6.68 10.52
N ARG A 330 -10.46 -5.51 10.84
CA ARG A 330 -10.15 -5.12 12.23
C ARG A 330 -11.39 -5.15 13.13
N MET A 331 -12.56 -4.81 12.59
CA MET A 331 -13.87 -4.90 13.25
C MET A 331 -14.48 -6.31 13.32
N LEU A 332 -13.95 -7.30 12.59
CA LEU A 332 -14.37 -8.71 12.68
C LEU A 332 -13.46 -9.50 13.61
N ILE A 333 -12.14 -9.27 13.48
CA ILE A 333 -11.10 -9.86 14.33
C ILE A 333 -11.28 -9.40 15.79
N GLY A 334 -11.76 -8.18 16.03
CA GLY A 334 -12.04 -7.68 17.37
C GLY A 334 -10.79 -7.34 18.18
N ALA A 335 -10.98 -6.85 19.40
CA ALA A 335 -9.92 -6.57 20.34
C ALA A 335 -9.55 -7.81 21.19
N GLU A 336 -8.36 -7.79 21.79
CA GLU A 336 -8.01 -8.79 22.79
C GLU A 336 -9.00 -8.76 23.97
N ASN A 337 -9.48 -9.93 24.38
CA ASN A 337 -10.52 -10.17 25.41
C ASN A 337 -11.99 -9.92 24.97
N GLU A 338 -12.28 -9.64 23.70
CA GLU A 338 -13.66 -9.67 23.20
C GLU A 338 -14.19 -11.10 23.04
N LYS A 339 -15.46 -11.34 23.36
CA LYS A 339 -16.07 -12.68 23.37
C LYS A 339 -16.43 -13.23 21.99
N ASN A 340 -16.63 -12.35 21.01
CA ASN A 340 -17.04 -12.70 19.64
C ASN A 340 -15.86 -12.50 18.66
N ARG A 341 -14.63 -12.70 19.16
CA ARG A 341 -13.38 -12.56 18.41
C ARG A 341 -13.26 -13.70 17.40
N ASP A 342 -13.27 -13.40 16.10
CA ASP A 342 -13.15 -14.40 15.03
C ASP A 342 -11.98 -14.10 14.09
N PHE A 343 -11.08 -15.07 13.91
CA PHE A 343 -9.91 -14.94 13.03
C PHE A 343 -9.50 -16.25 12.33
N ASP A 344 -10.13 -17.39 12.62
CA ASP A 344 -9.70 -18.70 12.09
C ASP A 344 -9.81 -18.75 10.55
N PHE A 345 -10.72 -17.97 9.96
CA PHE A 345 -10.84 -17.79 8.50
C PHE A 345 -9.55 -17.25 7.82
N LEU A 346 -8.58 -16.71 8.59
CA LEU A 346 -7.27 -16.27 8.09
C LEU A 346 -6.18 -17.36 8.18
N SER A 347 -6.47 -18.53 8.77
CA SER A 347 -5.47 -19.59 9.02
C SER A 347 -4.94 -20.29 7.77
N SER A 348 -5.50 -20.05 6.57
CA SER A 348 -5.12 -20.75 5.32
C SER A 348 -5.05 -19.89 4.06
N ILE A 349 -4.84 -18.58 4.21
CA ILE A 349 -4.59 -17.69 3.08
C ILE A 349 -3.28 -18.10 2.36
N GLU A 350 -3.40 -18.53 1.10
CA GLU A 350 -2.32 -18.92 0.20
C GLU A 350 -1.86 -17.76 -0.70
N ILE A 351 -2.73 -16.75 -0.92
CA ILE A 351 -2.39 -15.49 -1.62
C ILE A 351 -2.96 -14.29 -0.84
N LEU A 352 -2.10 -13.34 -0.49
CA LEU A 352 -2.48 -12.00 -0.05
C LEU A 352 -2.27 -11.00 -1.19
N ILE A 353 -3.27 -10.17 -1.45
CA ILE A 353 -3.18 -9.00 -2.34
C ILE A 353 -3.47 -7.74 -1.52
N MET A 354 -2.66 -6.72 -1.71
CA MET A 354 -2.81 -5.38 -1.16
C MET A 354 -2.69 -4.37 -2.31
N ASP A 355 -3.81 -3.76 -2.68
CA ASP A 355 -3.94 -2.84 -3.81
C ASP A 355 -4.23 -1.42 -3.29
N GLN A 356 -3.63 -0.39 -3.91
CA GLN A 356 -3.60 0.98 -3.44
C GLN A 356 -3.01 1.16 -2.01
N SER A 357 -1.91 0.46 -1.71
CA SER A 357 -1.41 0.30 -0.34
C SER A 357 -0.98 1.60 0.37
N GLN A 358 -0.65 2.65 -0.39
CA GLN A 358 -0.45 4.01 0.12
C GLN A 358 -1.64 4.51 0.94
N VAL A 359 -2.86 4.14 0.55
CA VAL A 359 -4.10 4.60 1.19
C VAL A 359 -4.27 3.95 2.56
N PHE A 360 -3.79 2.72 2.77
CA PHE A 360 -3.80 2.09 4.10
C PHE A 360 -2.91 2.82 5.11
N VAL A 361 -1.82 3.45 4.64
CA VAL A 361 -0.95 4.29 5.47
C VAL A 361 -1.63 5.63 5.79
N MET A 362 -2.37 6.20 4.83
CA MET A 362 -3.18 7.41 5.02
C MET A 362 -4.42 7.20 5.92
N GLN A 363 -4.97 5.98 5.95
CA GLN A 363 -6.11 5.59 6.80
C GLN A 363 -5.64 5.22 8.21
N ASN A 364 -5.16 3.98 8.40
CA ASN A 364 -4.61 3.50 9.66
C ASN A 364 -3.80 2.21 9.43
N TRP A 365 -2.47 2.35 9.39
CA TRP A 365 -1.56 1.23 9.16
C TRP A 365 -1.58 0.17 10.27
N GLU A 366 -1.98 0.52 11.50
CA GLU A 366 -2.12 -0.45 12.60
C GLU A 366 -3.18 -1.52 12.29
N HIS A 367 -4.18 -1.22 11.46
CA HIS A 367 -5.19 -2.19 11.05
C HIS A 367 -4.58 -3.30 10.18
N VAL A 368 -3.67 -2.95 9.27
CA VAL A 368 -2.90 -3.93 8.46
C VAL A 368 -1.97 -4.75 9.36
N ILE A 369 -1.23 -4.10 10.26
CA ILE A 369 -0.36 -4.79 11.24
C ILE A 369 -1.17 -5.76 12.10
N HIS A 370 -2.36 -5.36 12.54
CA HIS A 370 -3.27 -6.19 13.33
C HIS A 370 -3.71 -7.43 12.55
N ILE A 371 -4.25 -7.29 11.33
CA ILE A 371 -4.65 -8.43 10.47
C ILE A 371 -3.47 -9.41 10.31
N MET A 372 -2.28 -8.89 10.03
CA MET A 372 -1.07 -9.69 9.81
C MET A 372 -0.51 -10.38 11.05
N ASN A 373 -0.91 -9.97 12.26
CA ASN A 373 -0.62 -10.68 13.49
C ASN A 373 -1.65 -11.81 13.78
N HIS A 374 -2.75 -11.88 13.03
CA HIS A 374 -3.79 -12.91 13.14
C HIS A 374 -3.81 -13.89 11.94
N MET A 375 -3.16 -13.53 10.83
CA MET A 375 -2.93 -14.42 9.69
C MET A 375 -2.13 -15.67 10.11
N HIS A 376 -2.54 -16.84 9.59
CA HIS A 376 -1.87 -18.14 9.78
C HIS A 376 -1.69 -18.60 11.25
N LEU A 377 -2.44 -18.05 12.19
CA LEU A 377 -2.57 -18.64 13.53
C LEU A 377 -3.24 -20.02 13.44
N GLN A 378 -2.94 -20.90 14.39
CA GLN A 378 -3.69 -22.15 14.53
C GLN A 378 -5.14 -21.83 14.93
N PRO A 379 -6.15 -22.41 14.27
CA PRO A 379 -7.55 -22.05 14.50
C PRO A 379 -8.06 -22.59 15.84
N THR A 380 -9.07 -21.94 16.40
CA THR A 380 -9.73 -22.31 17.65
C THR A 380 -10.72 -23.46 17.50
N ASP A 381 -11.38 -23.58 16.35
CA ASP A 381 -12.22 -24.73 15.97
C ASP A 381 -11.75 -25.33 14.63
N SER A 382 -12.12 -26.58 14.42
CA SER A 382 -12.00 -27.35 13.19
C SER A 382 -12.81 -26.79 12.00
N HIS A 383 -13.90 -26.06 12.26
CA HIS A 383 -14.85 -25.54 11.24
C HIS A 383 -15.33 -26.59 10.21
N GLY A 384 -15.33 -27.88 10.58
CA GLY A 384 -15.70 -28.99 9.70
C GLY A 384 -14.62 -29.45 8.72
N THR A 385 -13.37 -28.97 8.85
CA THR A 385 -12.24 -29.38 8.00
C THR A 385 -11.78 -30.81 8.33
N ASP A 386 -11.54 -31.60 7.29
CA ASP A 386 -10.95 -32.94 7.37
C ASP A 386 -9.44 -32.85 7.61
N LEU A 387 -9.02 -32.94 8.88
CA LEU A 387 -7.61 -32.88 9.30
C LEU A 387 -6.72 -33.93 8.63
N SER A 388 -7.25 -35.07 8.18
CA SER A 388 -6.47 -36.10 7.46
C SER A 388 -5.98 -35.61 6.09
N ARG A 389 -6.66 -34.59 5.53
CA ARG A 389 -6.40 -33.99 4.21
C ARG A 389 -5.80 -32.59 4.25
N VAL A 390 -5.55 -32.04 5.44
CA VAL A 390 -4.82 -30.78 5.57
C VAL A 390 -3.35 -31.02 5.19
N ARG A 391 -2.77 -30.13 4.40
CA ARG A 391 -1.35 -30.20 4.01
C ARG A 391 -0.46 -30.18 5.25
N MET A 392 0.58 -31.02 5.29
CA MET A 392 1.45 -31.17 6.46
C MET A 392 2.10 -29.84 6.90
N TRP A 393 2.51 -28.99 5.94
CA TRP A 393 3.06 -27.68 6.26
C TRP A 393 2.04 -26.71 6.88
N ALA A 394 0.73 -26.89 6.67
CA ALA A 394 -0.29 -26.08 7.32
C ALA A 394 -0.51 -26.52 8.77
N LEU A 395 -0.59 -27.84 9.01
CA LEU A 395 -0.62 -28.42 10.36
C LEU A 395 0.60 -27.98 11.18
N ASN A 396 1.79 -27.98 10.58
CA ASN A 396 3.05 -27.57 11.22
C ASN A 396 3.22 -26.04 11.40
N GLY A 397 2.22 -25.21 11.05
CA GLY A 397 2.30 -23.75 11.18
C GLY A 397 3.23 -23.05 10.18
N CYS A 398 3.62 -23.74 9.11
CA CYS A 398 4.52 -23.23 8.07
C CYS A 398 3.80 -22.47 6.95
N THR A 399 2.47 -22.30 7.00
CA THR A 399 1.66 -21.58 5.98
C THR A 399 2.26 -20.23 5.56
N LYS A 400 2.82 -19.47 6.51
CA LYS A 400 3.50 -18.17 6.27
C LYS A 400 4.70 -18.20 5.31
N TYR A 401 5.29 -19.38 5.09
CA TYR A 401 6.35 -19.59 4.10
C TYR A 401 5.81 -19.96 2.71
N TYR A 402 4.55 -20.45 2.63
CA TYR A 402 3.88 -20.87 1.39
C TYR A 402 2.90 -19.83 0.84
N MET A 403 2.57 -18.79 1.61
CA MET A 403 1.74 -17.68 1.14
C MET A 403 2.53 -16.77 0.20
N GLN A 404 1.93 -16.44 -0.94
CA GLN A 404 2.39 -15.39 -1.83
C GLN A 404 1.78 -14.02 -1.47
N SER A 405 2.57 -12.96 -1.60
CA SER A 405 2.19 -11.59 -1.21
C SER A 405 2.36 -10.64 -2.39
N LEU A 406 1.27 -10.02 -2.84
CA LEU A 406 1.25 -9.07 -3.96
C LEU A 406 0.86 -7.68 -3.45
N ILE A 407 1.81 -6.75 -3.41
CA ILE A 407 1.63 -5.40 -2.87
C ILE A 407 1.84 -4.36 -3.98
N PHE A 408 0.81 -3.56 -4.21
CA PHE A 408 0.80 -2.45 -5.14
C PHE A 408 0.63 -1.15 -4.34
N SER A 409 1.44 -0.15 -4.67
CA SER A 409 1.46 1.18 -4.04
C SER A 409 1.82 2.22 -5.09
N SER A 410 1.34 3.45 -4.98
CA SER A 410 1.71 4.53 -5.92
C SER A 410 3.07 5.17 -5.62
N HIS A 411 3.61 4.94 -4.42
CA HIS A 411 4.91 5.45 -3.98
C HIS A 411 5.63 4.44 -3.07
N ALA A 412 6.96 4.53 -3.03
CA ALA A 412 7.82 3.67 -2.20
C ALA A 412 7.85 4.13 -0.72
N LEU A 413 6.83 3.75 0.06
CA LEU A 413 6.73 4.14 1.47
C LEU A 413 7.63 3.27 2.38
N PRO A 414 8.33 3.84 3.39
CA PRO A 414 9.16 3.09 4.33
C PRO A 414 8.40 1.99 5.08
N GLU A 415 7.15 2.29 5.49
CA GLU A 415 6.28 1.42 6.26
C GLU A 415 5.99 0.13 5.50
N ILE A 416 5.60 0.27 4.22
CA ILE A 416 5.32 -0.83 3.31
C ILE A 416 6.60 -1.60 2.98
N SER A 417 7.71 -0.91 2.77
CA SER A 417 8.99 -1.52 2.37
C SER A 417 9.61 -2.36 3.50
N ALA A 418 9.60 -1.85 4.74
CA ALA A 418 10.03 -2.56 5.93
C ALA A 418 9.09 -3.74 6.27
N PHE A 419 7.78 -3.52 6.17
CA PHE A 419 6.76 -4.56 6.32
C PHE A 419 6.93 -5.69 5.30
N PHE A 420 7.10 -5.37 4.02
CA PHE A 420 7.31 -6.36 2.95
C PHE A 420 8.59 -7.16 3.18
N THR A 421 9.66 -6.52 3.65
CA THR A 421 10.93 -7.18 3.96
C THR A 421 10.79 -8.13 5.16
N THR A 422 10.11 -7.71 6.23
CA THR A 422 10.10 -8.41 7.54
C THR A 422 8.97 -9.41 7.76
N LYS A 423 7.76 -9.20 7.20
CA LYS A 423 6.57 -10.02 7.50
C LYS A 423 6.36 -11.18 6.54
N PHE A 424 6.64 -11.01 5.25
CA PHE A 424 6.50 -12.09 4.28
C PHE A 424 7.76 -12.94 4.23
N LEU A 425 7.60 -14.26 4.13
CA LEU A 425 8.69 -15.23 4.25
C LEU A 425 8.60 -16.30 3.15
N ASN A 426 8.02 -15.95 2.00
CA ASN A 426 7.76 -16.85 0.89
C ASN A 426 9.03 -17.60 0.43
N TYR A 427 9.00 -18.93 0.43
CA TYR A 427 10.14 -19.77 0.04
C TYR A 427 10.52 -19.63 -1.44
N ALA A 428 9.58 -19.18 -2.29
CA ALA A 428 9.83 -18.90 -3.70
C ALA A 428 10.70 -17.64 -3.89
N GLY A 429 10.83 -16.79 -2.88
CA GLY A 429 11.54 -15.51 -2.97
C GLY A 429 10.62 -14.33 -3.30
N LYS A 430 11.25 -13.16 -3.48
CA LYS A 430 10.58 -11.86 -3.60
C LYS A 430 11.16 -11.04 -4.76
N VAL A 431 10.30 -10.27 -5.41
CA VAL A 431 10.65 -9.19 -6.34
C VAL A 431 10.19 -7.86 -5.75
N MET A 432 11.07 -6.87 -5.79
CA MET A 432 10.77 -5.48 -5.43
C MET A 432 11.18 -4.61 -6.61
N VAL A 433 10.24 -3.82 -7.13
CA VAL A 433 10.55 -2.79 -8.14
C VAL A 433 10.99 -1.53 -7.41
N THR A 434 12.08 -0.91 -7.87
CA THR A 434 12.63 0.32 -7.28
C THR A 434 13.15 1.23 -8.39
N ASN A 435 12.42 2.28 -8.73
CA ASN A 435 12.93 3.30 -9.64
C ASN A 435 13.84 4.29 -8.86
N PRO A 436 15.04 4.62 -9.37
CA PRO A 436 15.92 5.57 -8.70
C PRO A 436 15.38 6.99 -8.89
N VAL A 437 15.00 7.65 -7.79
CA VAL A 437 14.62 9.08 -7.79
C VAL A 437 15.88 9.92 -8.01
N LYS A 438 16.21 10.15 -9.29
CA LYS A 438 17.35 10.96 -9.75
C LYS A 438 17.14 12.44 -9.45
N THR A 439 15.96 12.95 -9.80
CA THR A 439 15.55 14.35 -9.61
C THR A 439 14.39 14.39 -8.64
N GLY A 440 14.51 15.17 -7.57
CA GLY A 440 13.42 15.38 -6.61
C GLY A 440 12.39 16.38 -7.09
N SER A 441 11.14 16.20 -6.67
CA SER A 441 10.01 17.09 -6.99
C SER A 441 9.97 18.38 -6.17
N ILE A 442 10.93 18.62 -5.26
CA ILE A 442 10.98 19.82 -4.40
C ILE A 442 10.84 21.15 -5.16
N CYS A 443 11.45 21.28 -6.34
CA CYS A 443 11.36 22.51 -7.16
C CYS A 443 10.12 22.52 -8.08
N GLN A 444 9.30 21.45 -8.09
CA GLN A 444 8.13 21.25 -8.95
C GLN A 444 6.82 21.40 -8.16
N VAL A 445 6.79 22.33 -7.19
CA VAL A 445 5.62 22.60 -6.35
C VAL A 445 4.65 23.53 -7.05
N ALA A 446 3.35 23.19 -7.05
CA ALA A 446 2.30 23.98 -7.71
C ALA A 446 2.06 25.37 -7.10
N VAL A 447 2.67 25.67 -5.94
CA VAL A 447 2.75 27.00 -5.35
C VAL A 447 4.22 27.24 -5.00
N HIS A 448 4.85 28.21 -5.66
CA HIS A 448 6.23 28.59 -5.37
C HIS A 448 6.32 29.18 -3.96
N ALA A 449 7.31 28.73 -3.20
CA ALA A 449 7.43 28.91 -1.76
C ALA A 449 8.89 28.63 -1.34
N PRO A 450 9.54 29.46 -0.52
CA PRO A 450 10.81 29.11 0.10
C PRO A 450 10.65 27.91 1.04
N GLN A 451 11.41 26.84 0.81
CA GLN A 451 11.31 25.59 1.58
C GLN A 451 12.56 25.43 2.45
N VAL A 452 12.36 25.38 3.77
CA VAL A 452 13.41 25.31 4.78
C VAL A 452 13.37 23.97 5.48
N PHE A 453 14.46 23.22 5.40
CA PHE A 453 14.62 21.89 5.98
C PHE A 453 15.54 21.98 7.19
N HIS A 454 15.01 21.66 8.38
CA HIS A 454 15.73 21.62 9.64
C HIS A 454 16.08 20.17 10.00
N GLU A 455 17.37 19.87 10.13
CA GLU A 455 17.83 18.59 10.65
C GLU A 455 17.74 18.56 12.18
N VAL A 456 17.12 17.50 12.71
CA VAL A 456 17.18 17.19 14.15
C VAL A 456 18.15 16.03 14.38
N SER A 457 19.18 16.31 15.17
CA SER A 457 20.15 15.31 15.63
C SER A 457 19.49 14.31 16.58
N THR A 458 19.45 13.04 16.19
CA THR A 458 18.72 11.97 16.86
C THR A 458 19.61 10.76 17.15
N ASN A 459 19.48 10.18 18.34
CA ASN A 459 20.29 9.03 18.76
C ASN A 459 19.68 7.68 18.36
N SER A 460 18.37 7.63 18.13
CA SER A 460 17.66 6.39 17.77
C SER A 460 16.35 6.69 17.03
N VAL A 461 15.85 5.71 16.26
CA VAL A 461 14.51 5.78 15.63
C VAL A 461 13.40 5.96 16.69
N LEU A 462 13.58 5.39 17.88
CA LEU A 462 12.59 5.46 18.97
C LEU A 462 12.55 6.84 19.64
N SER A 463 13.71 7.49 19.83
CA SER A 463 13.78 8.85 20.38
C SER A 463 13.37 9.91 19.36
N ALA A 464 13.52 9.66 18.05
CA ALA A 464 13.29 10.65 16.99
C ALA A 464 11.88 11.30 16.99
N VAL A 465 10.87 10.68 17.60
CA VAL A 465 9.54 11.29 17.78
C VAL A 465 9.55 12.33 18.91
N ASP A 466 10.19 12.01 20.04
CA ASP A 466 10.39 12.95 21.15
C ASP A 466 11.38 14.06 20.76
N ASP A 467 12.53 13.70 20.19
CA ASP A 467 13.58 14.61 19.75
C ASP A 467 13.04 15.68 18.76
N ARG A 468 12.22 15.27 17.77
CA ARG A 468 11.57 16.20 16.83
C ARG A 468 10.52 17.09 17.48
N PHE A 469 9.74 16.57 18.43
CA PHE A 469 8.75 17.37 19.15
C PHE A 469 9.41 18.44 20.01
N GLU A 470 10.50 18.09 20.70
CA GLU A 470 11.25 19.04 21.54
C GLU A 470 11.89 20.13 20.68
N ALA A 471 12.58 19.77 19.59
CA ALA A 471 13.16 20.73 18.64
C ALA A 471 12.10 21.66 18.00
N PHE A 472 10.91 21.13 17.64
CA PHE A 472 9.82 21.98 17.16
C PHE A 472 9.41 23.02 18.22
N VAL A 473 9.29 22.59 19.48
CA VAL A 473 8.82 23.44 20.57
C VAL A 473 9.88 24.46 21.03
N SER A 474 11.16 24.11 21.01
CA SER A 474 12.26 24.99 21.43
C SER A 474 12.74 25.96 20.35
N ASP A 475 12.85 25.50 19.10
CA ASP A 475 13.64 26.22 18.09
C ASP A 475 12.75 26.88 17.04
N ILE A 476 11.69 26.18 16.61
CA ILE A 476 10.87 26.57 15.46
C ILE A 476 9.60 27.32 15.91
N LEU A 477 8.82 26.74 16.82
CA LEU A 477 7.56 27.30 17.32
C LEU A 477 7.68 28.74 17.89
N PRO A 478 8.78 29.17 18.55
CA PRO A 478 8.90 30.55 19.01
C PRO A 478 8.94 31.58 17.87
N GLN A 479 9.44 31.21 16.69
CA GLN A 479 9.51 32.10 15.52
C GLN A 479 8.10 32.46 15.03
N PHE A 480 7.16 31.52 15.12
CA PHE A 480 5.74 31.70 14.78
C PHE A 480 4.90 32.36 15.89
N LYS A 481 5.53 32.90 16.94
CA LYS A 481 4.86 33.74 17.96
C LYS A 481 4.95 35.24 17.67
N ASP A 482 5.72 35.65 16.66
CA ASP A 482 5.82 37.06 16.28
C ASP A 482 4.47 37.57 15.72
N PRO A 483 3.99 38.78 16.12
CA PRO A 483 2.73 39.34 15.62
C PRO A 483 2.64 39.57 14.09
N SER A 484 3.77 39.53 13.36
CA SER A 484 3.81 39.51 11.90
C SER A 484 3.39 38.16 11.30
N MET A 485 3.71 37.05 11.96
CA MET A 485 3.43 35.69 11.49
C MET A 485 1.96 35.33 11.71
N LYS A 486 1.16 35.49 10.65
CA LYS A 486 -0.29 35.22 10.64
C LYS A 486 -0.62 34.09 9.67
N HIS A 487 -1.77 33.45 9.90
CA HIS A 487 -2.33 32.38 9.05
C HIS A 487 -1.43 31.14 8.87
N THR A 488 -0.49 30.88 9.79
CA THR A 488 0.36 29.69 9.80
C THR A 488 -0.46 28.39 9.88
N LEU A 489 -0.27 27.51 8.90
CA LEU A 489 -0.76 26.12 8.93
C LEU A 489 0.37 25.21 9.44
N ILE A 490 0.09 24.39 10.46
CA ILE A 490 1.00 23.35 10.93
C ILE A 490 0.43 22.01 10.49
N PHE A 491 1.07 21.37 9.51
CA PHE A 491 0.74 20.00 9.09
C PHE A 491 1.48 18.99 9.99
N ILE A 492 0.79 17.90 10.37
CA ILE A 492 1.34 16.86 11.24
C ILE A 492 0.89 15.50 10.69
N PRO A 493 1.82 14.60 10.28
CA PRO A 493 1.47 13.33 9.65
C PRO A 493 1.01 12.25 10.64
N SER A 494 1.12 12.50 11.95
CA SER A 494 0.87 11.54 13.02
C SER A 494 -0.23 12.06 13.96
N TYR A 495 -1.31 11.29 14.13
CA TYR A 495 -2.39 11.65 15.05
C TYR A 495 -1.92 11.77 16.50
N PHE A 496 -0.95 10.95 16.92
CA PHE A 496 -0.39 11.00 18.27
C PHE A 496 0.38 12.32 18.50
N ASP A 497 1.17 12.76 17.53
CA ASP A 497 1.91 14.02 17.61
C ASP A 497 0.99 15.23 17.49
N PHE A 498 -0.08 15.12 16.70
CA PHE A 498 -1.17 16.10 16.67
C PHE A 498 -1.84 16.25 18.04
N VAL A 499 -2.20 15.14 18.70
CA VAL A 499 -2.79 15.17 20.06
C VAL A 499 -1.79 15.76 21.07
N ARG A 500 -0.51 15.38 20.99
CA ARG A 500 0.59 15.91 21.82
C ARG A 500 0.71 17.43 21.67
N LEU A 501 0.78 17.95 20.44
CA LEU A 501 0.93 19.38 20.18
C LEU A 501 -0.34 20.17 20.51
N ARG A 502 -1.53 19.66 20.16
CA ARG A 502 -2.83 20.25 20.54
C ARG A 502 -2.95 20.41 22.06
N ASN A 503 -2.49 19.43 22.82
CA ASN A 503 -2.50 19.47 24.28
C ASN A 503 -1.44 20.45 24.82
N TYR A 504 -0.26 20.56 24.19
CA TYR A 504 0.75 21.57 24.50
C TYR A 504 0.24 23.00 24.23
N PHE A 505 -0.38 23.26 23.07
CA PHE A 505 -0.96 24.56 22.72
C PHE A 505 -2.03 25.01 23.72
N LYS A 506 -2.91 24.08 24.15
CA LYS A 506 -3.88 24.33 25.23
C LYS A 506 -3.20 24.67 26.56
N LYS A 507 -2.11 23.99 26.92
CA LYS A 507 -1.34 24.25 28.15
C LYS A 507 -0.63 25.62 28.14
N GLN A 508 -0.24 26.10 26.96
CA GLN A 508 0.40 27.41 26.75
C GLN A 508 -0.63 28.52 26.42
N GLU A 509 -1.93 28.25 26.60
CA GLU A 509 -3.05 29.19 26.34
C GLU A 509 -3.04 29.85 24.95
N MET A 510 -2.42 29.20 23.96
CA MET A 510 -2.28 29.75 22.62
C MET A 510 -3.59 29.67 21.83
N LYS A 511 -3.85 30.67 20.98
CA LYS A 511 -5.03 30.73 20.12
C LYS A 511 -4.79 29.95 18.84
N PHE A 512 -5.49 28.84 18.63
CA PHE A 512 -5.39 28.02 17.42
C PHE A 512 -6.73 27.37 17.08
N VAL A 513 -6.89 27.02 15.80
CA VAL A 513 -7.92 26.11 15.30
C VAL A 513 -7.24 24.79 14.91
N HIS A 514 -7.95 23.68 14.95
CA HIS A 514 -7.44 22.37 14.51
C HIS A 514 -8.46 21.64 13.65
N ILE A 515 -7.95 20.82 12.74
CA ILE A 515 -8.71 19.91 11.88
C ILE A 515 -8.04 18.53 11.98
N CYS A 516 -8.85 17.49 12.11
CA CYS A 516 -8.47 16.06 12.13
C CYS A 516 -9.71 15.22 11.77
N GLU A 517 -9.55 13.89 11.57
CA GLU A 517 -10.65 12.97 11.19
C GLU A 517 -11.95 13.12 12.02
N TYR A 518 -11.83 13.47 13.30
CA TYR A 518 -12.93 13.57 14.27
C TYR A 518 -13.55 14.97 14.34
N THR A 519 -13.27 15.84 13.37
CA THR A 519 -13.80 17.22 13.32
C THR A 519 -15.08 17.22 12.48
N GLU A 520 -16.21 17.60 13.07
CA GLU A 520 -17.48 17.65 12.35
C GLU A 520 -17.44 18.61 11.15
N ASP A 521 -18.15 18.24 10.07
CA ASP A 521 -18.26 19.06 8.85
C ASP A 521 -18.94 20.41 9.13
N PHE A 522 -18.11 21.44 9.34
CA PHE A 522 -18.57 22.82 9.40
C PHE A 522 -19.13 23.24 8.03
N LYS A 523 -20.47 23.22 7.92
CA LYS A 523 -21.21 23.79 6.78
C LYS A 523 -20.79 25.24 6.59
N LYS A 524 -20.01 25.50 5.53
CA LYS A 524 -19.35 26.78 5.29
C LYS A 524 -20.33 27.95 5.31
N GLY A 525 -19.94 28.99 6.03
CA GLY A 525 -20.51 30.33 5.93
C GLY A 525 -19.38 31.35 5.79
N LYS A 526 -19.53 32.23 4.79
CA LYS A 526 -18.60 33.28 4.34
C LYS A 526 -17.37 32.81 3.56
N ASP A 527 -17.09 33.56 2.50
CA ASP A 527 -15.86 33.52 1.72
C ASP A 527 -14.65 33.95 2.55
N ILE A 528 -13.50 33.35 2.25
CA ILE A 528 -12.20 33.90 2.63
C ILE A 528 -11.83 34.86 1.50
N GLN A 529 -11.61 36.12 1.87
CA GLN A 529 -11.17 37.16 0.94
C GLN A 529 -9.67 36.98 0.71
N GLU A 530 -9.27 36.61 -0.51
CA GLU A 530 -7.87 36.51 -0.91
C GLU A 530 -7.30 37.91 -1.12
N ASP A 531 -6.28 38.29 -0.34
CA ASP A 531 -5.57 39.56 -0.47
C ASP A 531 -4.15 39.49 0.13
N SER A 532 -3.25 40.32 -0.40
CA SER A 532 -1.81 40.47 -0.07
C SER A 532 -0.86 39.28 -0.30
N ASP A 533 0.34 39.60 -0.79
CA ASP A 533 1.49 38.69 -0.88
C ASP A 533 2.11 38.46 0.50
N ILE A 534 1.61 37.45 1.21
CA ILE A 534 2.26 36.87 2.40
C ILE A 534 3.43 36.02 1.92
N ASP A 535 4.63 36.21 2.50
CA ASP A 535 5.81 35.39 2.20
C ASP A 535 5.60 33.92 2.62
N ARG A 536 5.53 33.01 1.64
CA ARG A 536 5.00 31.65 1.79
C ARG A 536 6.10 30.65 2.14
N SER A 537 6.67 30.73 3.34
CA SER A 537 7.66 29.74 3.78
C SER A 537 7.04 28.38 4.17
N ILE A 538 7.63 27.29 3.69
CA ILE A 538 7.33 25.91 4.11
C ILE A 538 8.49 25.43 4.97
N ASN A 539 8.21 25.04 6.22
CA ASN A 539 9.23 24.63 7.17
C ASN A 539 9.07 23.13 7.49
N VAL A 540 10.09 22.33 7.19
CA VAL A 540 10.08 20.87 7.30
C VAL A 540 11.14 20.42 8.32
N ILE A 541 10.73 19.60 9.28
CA ILE A 541 11.64 18.95 10.22
C ILE A 541 11.96 17.55 9.70
N TYR A 542 13.24 17.19 9.64
CA TYR A 542 13.66 15.85 9.26
C TYR A 542 14.80 15.33 10.14
N THR A 543 15.04 14.03 10.06
CA THR A 543 16.17 13.34 10.69
C THR A 543 16.83 12.43 9.67
N LYS A 544 18.04 11.95 9.96
CA LYS A 544 18.69 10.86 9.21
C LYS A 544 17.85 9.56 9.09
N TYR A 545 16.85 9.36 9.95
CA TYR A 545 15.95 8.20 9.87
C TYR A 545 14.81 8.41 8.87
N ASP A 546 14.51 9.67 8.50
CA ASP A 546 13.53 10.04 7.47
C ASP A 546 14.13 10.02 6.04
N ILE A 547 15.37 9.55 5.88
CA ILE A 547 16.17 9.56 4.63
C ILE A 547 15.40 9.10 3.38
N ILE A 548 14.55 8.08 3.47
CA ILE A 548 13.77 7.57 2.33
C ILE A 548 12.70 8.59 1.89
N GLN A 549 12.02 9.22 2.84
CA GLN A 549 11.02 10.26 2.58
C GLN A 549 11.70 11.56 2.11
N LEU A 550 12.86 11.90 2.66
CA LEU A 550 13.67 13.02 2.19
C LEU A 550 14.13 12.81 0.73
N ALA A 551 14.64 11.62 0.40
CA ALA A 551 15.15 11.29 -0.93
C ALA A 551 14.08 11.31 -2.03
N SER A 552 12.80 11.01 -1.74
CA SER A 552 11.73 11.18 -2.72
C SER A 552 11.37 12.65 -2.97
N ILE A 553 11.51 13.51 -1.97
CA ILE A 553 11.23 14.96 -2.06
C ILE A 553 12.38 15.71 -2.75
N VAL A 554 13.61 15.62 -2.22
CA VAL A 554 14.76 16.40 -2.72
C VAL A 554 15.56 15.69 -3.81
N GLY A 555 15.35 14.39 -4.00
CA GLY A 555 16.14 13.53 -4.89
C GLY A 555 17.33 12.91 -4.17
N SER A 556 17.69 11.68 -4.57
CA SER A 556 18.66 10.83 -3.85
C SER A 556 20.01 11.50 -3.61
N GLU A 557 20.51 12.25 -4.60
CA GLU A 557 21.79 12.96 -4.53
C GLU A 557 21.75 14.13 -3.53
N ARG A 558 20.69 14.95 -3.58
CA ARG A 558 20.52 16.10 -2.68
C ARG A 558 20.32 15.65 -1.23
N ALA A 559 19.56 14.57 -1.01
CA ALA A 559 19.36 14.00 0.33
C ALA A 559 20.68 13.49 0.92
N THR A 560 21.53 12.85 0.10
CA THR A 560 22.87 12.41 0.51
C THR A 560 23.76 13.61 0.85
N LYS A 561 23.71 14.69 0.07
CA LYS A 561 24.45 15.94 0.33
C LYS A 561 23.98 16.68 1.59
N MET A 562 22.68 16.66 1.91
CA MET A 562 22.14 17.23 3.15
C MET A 562 22.64 16.45 4.37
N LEU A 563 22.50 15.12 4.35
CA LEU A 563 22.89 14.23 5.46
C LEU A 563 24.41 14.11 5.69
N ALA A 564 25.23 14.65 4.80
CA ALA A 564 26.67 14.74 4.91
C ALA A 564 27.18 16.17 5.17
N SER A 565 26.30 17.12 5.50
CA SER A 565 26.64 18.52 5.71
C SER A 565 26.74 18.87 7.19
N ASP A 566 27.71 19.71 7.56
CA ASP A 566 27.82 20.29 8.92
C ASP A 566 26.74 21.35 9.23
N LYS A 567 25.81 21.61 8.29
CA LYS A 567 24.73 22.58 8.43
C LYS A 567 23.41 21.89 8.73
N SER A 568 22.80 22.18 9.88
CA SER A 568 21.47 21.66 10.26
C SER A 568 20.28 22.38 9.59
N VAL A 569 20.52 23.32 8.67
CA VAL A 569 19.46 24.06 7.96
C VAL A 569 19.80 24.17 6.48
N HIS A 570 18.87 23.76 5.63
CA HIS A 570 18.96 23.84 4.17
C HIS A 570 17.76 24.59 3.60
N MET A 571 17.99 25.54 2.71
CA MET A 571 16.94 26.29 2.04
C MET A 571 16.93 25.96 0.55
N PHE A 572 15.75 25.69 0.01
CA PHE A 572 15.50 25.55 -1.43
C PHE A 572 14.47 26.60 -1.84
N MET A 573 14.72 27.27 -2.96
CA MET A 573 13.71 28.08 -3.63
C MET A 573 13.25 27.34 -4.90
N ALA A 574 12.03 27.64 -5.34
CA ALA A 574 11.51 27.21 -6.63
C ALA A 574 11.55 28.44 -7.55
N ASP A 575 12.54 28.45 -8.45
CA ASP A 575 12.76 29.51 -9.46
C ASP A 575 11.56 29.68 -10.40
#